data_AF-A0A7S2FUZ0-F1
#
_entry.id   AF-A0A7S2FUZ0-F1
#
_cell.length_a   1.000
_cell.length_b   1.000
_cell.length_c   1.000
_cell.angle_alpha   90.00
_cell.angle_beta   90.00
_cell.angle_gamma   90.00
#
_symmetry.space_group_name_H-M   'P 1'
#
loop_
_entity.id
_entity.type
_entity.pdbx_description
1 polymer ?
#
loop_
_entity_poly.entity_id
_entity_poly.type
_entity_poly.pdbx_seq_one_letter_code
_entity_poly.pdbx_strand_id
1 'polypeptide(L)'
;TALRSTHGLRRPLLLSMERTLSQLADPDEVTRWIRDPALTSPAGIFGSPRMWVMLRMLPGFDLPNFLAGTRLAYGTVTRLMYTRDWDGLRPLVSPEMLSAMQETMDQFGGEGRRVMDVEEEDAIVVESAVLREVQVLQEQDDDESAGRRRCHMDVLITAHEKWSLFDYHEQEPVPPFDGRVRVQETTWRFEGVCVAKPGMVGAGSGDGSGAAASSGDYGDEDGTPQWTVHSIV
;
A
#
# COMPACT_ATOMS: atom_id res chain seq x y z
N THR A 1 6.36 32.52 55.64
CA THR A 1 5.68 32.87 54.37
C THR A 1 6.70 32.82 53.25
N ALA A 2 6.66 31.79 52.40
CA ALA A 2 7.49 31.70 51.20
C ALA A 2 6.68 30.99 50.12
N LEU A 3 6.16 31.75 49.16
CA LEU A 3 5.50 31.26 47.95
C LEU A 3 6.57 30.75 46.99
N ARG A 4 6.68 29.43 46.81
CA ARG A 4 7.50 28.83 45.76
C ARG A 4 6.70 28.80 44.46
N SER A 5 7.27 29.46 43.45
CA SER A 5 6.83 29.57 42.06
C SER A 5 6.73 28.19 41.38
N THR A 6 5.58 27.90 40.77
CA THR A 6 5.26 26.66 40.03
C THR A 6 5.46 26.79 38.51
N HIS A 7 6.30 27.71 38.04
CA HIS A 7 6.39 28.03 36.61
C HIS A 7 7.35 27.17 35.75
N GLY A 8 7.96 26.11 36.28
CA GLY A 8 9.01 25.35 35.57
C GLY A 8 8.58 24.14 34.72
N LEU A 9 7.39 23.57 34.92
CA LEU A 9 7.06 22.22 34.43
C LEU A 9 6.15 22.14 33.19
N ARG A 10 5.64 23.28 32.68
CA ARG A 10 4.65 23.26 31.57
C ARG A 10 5.25 23.30 30.17
N ARG A 11 6.49 23.76 29.99
CA ARG A 11 7.11 23.92 28.66
C ARG A 11 7.65 22.64 27.99
N PRO A 12 8.25 21.66 28.71
CA PRO A 12 8.78 20.46 28.04
C PRO A 12 7.68 19.52 27.53
N LEU A 13 6.54 19.45 28.22
CA LEU A 13 5.39 18.63 27.80
C LEU A 13 4.71 19.17 26.54
N LEU A 14 4.57 20.49 26.42
CA LEU A 14 3.97 21.11 25.24
C LEU A 14 4.83 20.91 23.98
N LEU A 15 6.16 21.06 24.09
CA LEU A 15 7.07 20.82 22.98
C LEU A 15 7.14 19.34 22.57
N SER A 16 6.97 18.41 23.51
CA SER A 16 6.87 16.97 23.23
C SER A 16 5.56 16.63 22.51
N MET A 17 4.43 17.18 22.96
CA MET A 17 3.12 16.96 22.33
C MET A 17 3.02 17.60 20.93
N GLU A 18 3.55 18.80 20.73
CA GLU A 18 3.60 19.46 19.42
C GLU A 18 4.43 18.63 18.41
N ARG A 19 5.54 18.03 18.85
CA ARG A 19 6.36 17.12 18.02
C ARG A 19 5.64 15.83 17.65
N THR A 20 4.87 15.23 18.56
CA THR A 20 4.10 14.03 18.26
C THR A 20 2.94 14.34 17.31
N LEU A 21 2.30 15.52 17.46
CA LEU A 21 1.18 15.92 16.61
C LEU A 21 1.62 16.31 15.19
N SER A 22 2.81 16.90 15.01
CA SER A 22 3.36 17.20 13.68
C SER A 22 3.78 15.95 12.88
N GLN A 23 3.77 14.77 13.51
CA GLN A 23 4.08 13.48 12.87
C GLN A 23 2.83 12.70 12.44
N LEU A 24 1.64 13.30 12.54
CA LEU A 24 0.37 12.69 12.17
C LEU A 24 -0.24 13.42 10.96
N ALA A 25 -0.91 12.67 10.07
CA ALA A 25 -1.66 13.24 8.94
C ALA A 25 -2.80 14.15 9.41
N ASP A 26 -3.19 15.18 8.66
CA ASP A 26 -4.24 16.15 9.06
C ASP A 26 -5.56 15.43 9.47
N PRO A 27 -6.11 15.69 10.68
CA PRO A 27 -7.29 14.97 11.14
C PRO A 27 -8.54 15.29 10.33
N ASP A 28 -8.69 16.52 9.83
CA ASP A 28 -9.86 16.94 9.05
C ASP A 28 -9.85 16.30 7.66
N GLU A 29 -8.66 16.14 7.10
CA GLU A 29 -8.46 15.40 5.85
C GLU A 29 -8.79 13.91 6.01
N VAL A 30 -8.23 13.24 7.03
CA VAL A 30 -8.54 11.82 7.27
C VAL A 30 -10.03 11.62 7.56
N THR A 31 -10.67 12.53 8.32
CA THR A 31 -12.13 12.46 8.54
C THR A 31 -12.92 12.62 7.24
N ARG A 32 -12.47 13.46 6.30
CA ARG A 32 -13.09 13.61 4.99
C ARG A 32 -13.01 12.31 4.20
N TRP A 33 -11.85 11.67 4.16
CA TRP A 33 -11.66 10.39 3.47
C TRP A 33 -12.54 9.27 4.04
N ILE A 34 -12.59 9.12 5.37
CA ILE A 34 -13.39 8.08 6.03
C ILE A 34 -14.90 8.24 5.78
N ARG A 35 -15.37 9.47 5.52
CA ARG A 35 -16.78 9.76 5.22
C ARG A 35 -17.12 9.59 3.75
N ASP A 36 -16.12 9.48 2.87
CA ASP A 36 -16.31 9.34 1.44
C ASP A 36 -16.39 7.85 1.06
N PRO A 37 -17.57 7.33 0.66
CA PRO A 37 -17.72 5.94 0.25
C PRO A 37 -16.98 5.60 -1.05
N ALA A 38 -16.56 6.60 -1.84
CA ALA A 38 -15.74 6.39 -3.03
C ALA A 38 -14.25 6.15 -2.70
N LEU A 39 -13.84 6.43 -1.46
CA LEU A 39 -12.46 6.25 -0.99
C LEU A 39 -12.35 5.12 0.04
N THR A 40 -13.36 4.92 0.87
CA THR A 40 -13.30 3.96 1.97
C THR A 40 -14.55 3.10 2.08
N SER A 41 -14.35 1.82 2.40
CA SER A 41 -15.42 0.86 2.73
C SER A 41 -15.00 0.07 3.97
N PRO A 42 -14.99 0.72 5.16
CA PRO A 42 -14.52 0.09 6.39
C PRO A 42 -15.40 -1.11 6.76
N ALA A 43 -14.76 -2.23 7.08
CA ALA A 43 -15.47 -3.44 7.49
C ALA A 43 -15.90 -3.36 8.97
N GLY A 44 -17.20 -3.59 9.23
CA GLY A 44 -17.75 -3.71 10.58
C GLY A 44 -17.89 -2.40 11.37
N ILE A 45 -18.53 -2.49 12.54
CA ILE A 45 -18.93 -1.33 13.37
C ILE A 45 -17.72 -0.53 13.90
N PHE A 46 -16.59 -1.20 14.12
CA PHE A 46 -15.34 -0.57 14.59
C PHE A 46 -14.34 -0.28 13.47
N GLY A 47 -14.69 -0.55 12.21
CA GLY A 47 -13.80 -0.36 11.07
C GLY A 47 -13.40 1.11 10.89
N SER A 48 -14.36 2.03 10.89
CA SER A 48 -14.10 3.45 10.65
C SER A 48 -13.22 4.10 11.74
N PRO A 49 -13.47 3.91 13.06
CA PRO A 49 -12.60 4.45 14.09
C PRO A 49 -11.16 3.90 14.04
N ARG A 50 -11.01 2.60 13.81
CA ARG A 50 -9.67 1.97 13.69
C ARG A 50 -8.92 2.50 12.47
N MET A 51 -9.57 2.53 11.31
CA MET A 51 -8.98 3.04 10.07
C MET A 51 -8.57 4.51 10.22
N TRP A 52 -9.40 5.33 10.86
CA TRP A 52 -9.08 6.73 11.14
C TRP A 52 -7.78 6.87 11.95
N VAL A 53 -7.62 6.08 13.02
CA VAL A 53 -6.39 6.08 13.83
C VAL A 53 -5.18 5.63 13.02
N MET A 54 -5.33 4.61 12.18
CA MET A 54 -4.22 4.06 11.39
C MET A 54 -3.75 5.03 10.31
N LEU A 55 -4.68 5.65 9.58
CA LEU A 55 -4.35 6.67 8.56
C LEU A 55 -3.70 7.90 9.18
N ARG A 56 -4.12 8.31 10.38
CA ARG A 56 -3.47 9.40 11.12
C ARG A 56 -1.99 9.13 11.38
N MET A 57 -1.57 7.87 11.51
CA MET A 57 -0.17 7.50 11.76
C MET A 57 0.73 7.50 10.52
N LEU A 58 0.17 7.80 9.34
CA LEU A 58 0.86 7.80 8.05
C LEU A 58 0.98 9.24 7.50
N PRO A 59 1.89 10.07 8.06
CA PRO A 59 2.09 11.42 7.54
C PRO A 59 2.57 11.39 6.08
N GLY A 60 2.07 12.32 5.27
CA GLY A 60 2.41 12.42 3.83
C GLY A 60 1.68 11.41 2.94
N PHE A 61 0.89 10.49 3.50
CA PHE A 61 0.04 9.60 2.72
C PHE A 61 -1.12 10.37 2.07
N ASP A 62 -1.40 10.10 0.80
CA ASP A 62 -2.51 10.66 0.05
C ASP A 62 -3.39 9.50 -0.45
N LEU A 63 -4.55 9.33 0.19
CA LEU A 63 -5.45 8.22 -0.11
C LEU A 63 -6.02 8.29 -1.55
N PRO A 64 -6.57 9.42 -2.04
CA PRO A 64 -7.00 9.55 -3.43
C PRO A 64 -5.93 9.16 -4.46
N ASN A 65 -4.70 9.67 -4.30
CA ASN A 65 -3.61 9.36 -5.22
C ASN A 65 -3.18 7.89 -5.12
N PHE A 66 -3.12 7.33 -3.91
CA PHE A 66 -2.87 5.91 -3.73
C PHE A 66 -3.91 5.05 -4.46
N LEU A 67 -5.20 5.32 -4.28
CA LEU A 67 -6.27 4.55 -4.94
C LEU A 67 -6.28 4.75 -6.46
N ALA A 68 -5.87 5.92 -6.97
CA ALA A 68 -5.66 6.13 -8.40
C ALA A 68 -4.52 5.22 -8.92
N GLY A 69 -3.41 5.14 -8.19
CA GLY A 69 -2.30 4.22 -8.47
C GLY A 69 -2.73 2.76 -8.40
N THR A 70 -3.54 2.37 -7.41
CA THR A 70 -4.08 1.00 -7.27
C THR A 70 -4.88 0.56 -8.50
N ARG A 71 -5.71 1.45 -9.07
CA ARG A 71 -6.47 1.14 -10.29
C ARG A 71 -5.55 0.82 -11.46
N LEU A 72 -4.48 1.60 -11.63
CA LEU A 72 -3.47 1.36 -12.67
C LEU A 72 -2.68 0.08 -12.42
N ALA A 73 -2.28 -0.15 -11.17
CA ALA A 73 -1.54 -1.35 -10.77
C ALA A 73 -2.36 -2.62 -11.03
N TYR A 74 -3.68 -2.59 -10.77
CA TYR A 74 -4.57 -3.73 -11.05
C TYR A 74 -4.51 -4.17 -12.50
N GLY A 75 -4.77 -3.24 -13.43
CA GLY A 75 -4.75 -3.55 -14.86
C GLY A 75 -3.39 -4.04 -15.32
N THR A 76 -2.31 -3.38 -14.89
CA THR A 76 -0.93 -3.74 -15.26
C THR A 76 -0.54 -5.13 -14.76
N VAL A 77 -0.68 -5.40 -13.46
CA VAL A 77 -0.29 -6.68 -12.85
C VAL A 77 -1.11 -7.83 -13.42
N THR A 78 -2.42 -7.66 -13.54
CA THR A 78 -3.30 -8.69 -14.10
C THR A 78 -2.95 -8.99 -15.56
N ARG A 79 -2.68 -7.97 -16.38
CA ARG A 79 -2.23 -8.16 -17.77
C ARG A 79 -0.90 -8.91 -17.83
N LEU A 80 0.11 -8.46 -17.09
CA LEU A 80 1.43 -9.10 -17.08
C LEU A 80 1.36 -10.57 -16.60
N MET A 81 0.50 -10.88 -15.63
CA MET A 81 0.27 -12.24 -15.16
C MET A 81 -0.29 -13.13 -16.27
N TYR A 82 -1.35 -12.66 -16.96
CA TYR A 82 -1.99 -13.44 -18.01
C TYR A 82 -1.13 -13.57 -19.28
N THR A 83 -0.28 -12.58 -19.58
CA THR A 83 0.72 -12.67 -20.66
C THR A 83 2.02 -13.39 -20.23
N ARG A 84 2.12 -13.78 -18.96
CA ARG A 84 3.29 -14.45 -18.36
C ARG A 84 4.59 -13.63 -18.45
N ASP A 85 4.48 -12.30 -18.39
CA ASP A 85 5.64 -11.40 -18.29
C ASP A 85 6.11 -11.31 -16.82
N TRP A 86 6.88 -12.32 -16.42
CA TRP A 86 7.38 -12.43 -15.05
C TRP A 86 8.46 -11.41 -14.69
N ASP A 87 9.23 -10.96 -15.67
CA ASP A 87 10.26 -9.93 -15.44
C ASP A 87 9.61 -8.56 -15.20
N GLY A 88 8.53 -8.24 -15.92
CA GLY A 88 7.71 -7.06 -15.67
C GLY A 88 6.96 -7.09 -14.33
N LEU A 89 6.53 -8.27 -13.87
CA LEU A 89 5.83 -8.44 -12.59
C LEU A 89 6.75 -8.34 -11.36
N ARG A 90 7.97 -8.87 -11.47
CA ARG A 90 8.92 -8.97 -10.34
C ARG A 90 9.09 -7.70 -9.49
N PRO A 91 9.16 -6.47 -10.06
CA PRO A 91 9.29 -5.27 -9.23
C PRO A 91 7.97 -4.81 -8.58
N LEU A 92 6.81 -5.38 -8.91
CA LEU A 92 5.49 -4.92 -8.48
C LEU A 92 4.90 -5.74 -7.33
N VAL A 93 5.22 -7.03 -7.28
CA VAL A 93 4.64 -7.99 -6.33
C VAL A 93 5.72 -8.59 -5.44
N SER A 94 5.33 -9.11 -4.27
CA SER A 94 6.26 -9.85 -3.41
C SER A 94 6.76 -11.13 -4.09
N PRO A 95 7.94 -11.65 -3.71
CA PRO A 95 8.45 -12.92 -4.24
C PRO A 95 7.48 -14.09 -4.04
N GLU A 96 6.79 -14.13 -2.90
CA GLU A 96 5.79 -15.15 -2.58
C GLU A 96 4.59 -15.05 -3.52
N MET A 97 4.09 -13.84 -3.76
CA MET A 97 2.98 -13.60 -4.68
C MET A 97 3.38 -13.92 -6.13
N LEU A 98 4.61 -13.56 -6.54
CA LEU A 98 5.13 -13.91 -7.86
C LEU A 98 5.15 -15.43 -8.07
N SER A 99 5.61 -16.21 -7.08
CA SER A 99 5.60 -17.68 -7.14
C SER A 99 4.17 -18.21 -7.29
N ALA A 100 3.23 -17.71 -6.47
CA ALA A 100 1.83 -18.14 -6.53
C ALA A 100 1.18 -17.84 -7.90
N MET A 101 1.46 -16.67 -8.48
CA MET A 101 0.99 -16.30 -9.82
C MET A 101 1.59 -17.20 -10.91
N GLN A 102 2.89 -17.52 -10.82
CA GLN A 102 3.56 -18.43 -11.76
C GLN A 102 2.96 -19.83 -11.70
N GLU A 103 2.85 -20.41 -10.51
CA GLU A 103 2.27 -21.74 -10.29
C GLU A 103 0.84 -21.83 -10.84
N THR A 104 0.03 -20.78 -10.62
CA THR A 104 -1.34 -20.70 -11.16
C THR A 104 -1.35 -20.72 -12.69
N MET A 105 -0.48 -19.95 -13.33
CA MET A 105 -0.43 -19.88 -14.80
C MET A 105 0.20 -21.13 -15.43
N ASP A 106 1.15 -21.77 -14.74
CA ASP A 106 1.73 -23.05 -15.15
C ASP A 106 0.70 -24.17 -15.06
N GLN A 107 -0.18 -24.17 -14.05
CA GLN A 107 -1.31 -25.10 -13.99
C GLN A 107 -2.23 -24.95 -15.21
N PHE A 108 -2.62 -23.72 -15.58
CA PHE A 108 -3.40 -23.49 -16.80
C PHE A 108 -2.66 -24.00 -18.05
N GLY A 109 -1.35 -23.75 -18.13
CA GLY A 109 -0.53 -24.24 -19.25
C GLY A 109 -0.47 -25.78 -19.33
N GLY A 110 -0.34 -26.45 -18.18
CA GLY A 110 -0.30 -27.91 -18.08
C GLY A 110 -1.63 -28.57 -18.47
N GLU A 111 -2.75 -27.87 -18.27
CA GLU A 111 -4.08 -28.29 -18.70
C GLU A 111 -4.36 -27.99 -20.18
N GLY A 112 -3.38 -27.50 -20.94
CA GLY A 112 -3.57 -27.15 -22.35
C GLY A 112 -4.46 -25.91 -22.53
N ARG A 113 -4.46 -24.98 -21.56
CA ARG A 113 -5.29 -23.77 -21.58
C ARG A 113 -4.46 -22.51 -21.73
N ARG A 114 -5.03 -21.51 -22.38
CA ARG A 114 -4.39 -20.20 -22.59
C ARG A 114 -5.38 -19.05 -22.48
N VAL A 115 -4.96 -17.99 -21.80
CA VAL A 115 -5.70 -16.73 -21.77
C VAL A 115 -5.46 -15.95 -23.06
N MET A 116 -6.55 -15.46 -23.65
CA MET A 116 -6.59 -14.71 -24.90
C MET A 116 -7.25 -13.35 -24.67
N ASP A 117 -7.00 -12.40 -25.57
CA ASP A 117 -7.65 -11.08 -25.64
C ASP A 117 -7.38 -10.13 -24.45
N VAL A 118 -6.49 -10.51 -23.51
CA VAL A 118 -6.13 -9.70 -22.34
C VAL A 118 -5.29 -8.44 -22.64
N GLU A 119 -4.68 -8.41 -23.82
CA GLU A 119 -3.89 -7.27 -24.29
C GLU A 119 -4.77 -6.15 -24.90
N GLU A 120 -6.07 -6.40 -25.10
CA GLU A 120 -7.01 -5.36 -25.52
C GLU A 120 -7.09 -4.24 -24.46
N GLU A 121 -7.29 -3.00 -24.92
CA GLU A 121 -7.34 -1.83 -24.05
C GLU A 121 -8.52 -1.89 -23.08
N ASP A 122 -9.66 -2.45 -23.51
CA ASP A 122 -10.89 -2.61 -22.73
C ASP A 122 -10.98 -3.98 -22.02
N ALA A 123 -9.93 -4.81 -22.08
CA ALA A 123 -9.94 -6.14 -21.46
C ALA A 123 -10.10 -6.09 -19.93
N ILE A 124 -9.59 -5.02 -19.29
CA ILE A 124 -9.65 -4.83 -17.84
C ILE A 124 -9.97 -3.37 -17.56
N VAL A 125 -11.18 -3.11 -17.05
CA VAL A 125 -11.64 -1.78 -16.67
C VAL A 125 -11.98 -1.76 -15.19
N VAL A 126 -11.23 -1.00 -14.39
CA VAL A 126 -11.50 -0.88 -12.96
C VAL A 126 -12.63 0.11 -12.71
N GLU A 127 -13.76 -0.36 -12.19
CA GLU A 127 -14.90 0.46 -11.80
C GLU A 127 -14.62 1.21 -10.50
N SER A 128 -14.11 0.49 -9.49
CA SER A 128 -13.88 1.07 -8.17
C SER A 128 -12.65 0.46 -7.49
N ALA A 129 -12.00 1.28 -6.66
CA ALA A 129 -10.96 0.87 -5.73
C ALA A 129 -11.20 1.64 -4.44
N VAL A 130 -11.48 0.93 -3.36
CA VAL A 130 -11.81 1.52 -2.05
C VAL A 130 -11.00 0.86 -0.95
N LEU A 131 -10.49 1.67 -0.03
CA LEU A 131 -9.71 1.20 1.11
C LEU A 131 -10.63 0.52 2.13
N ARG A 132 -10.32 -0.73 2.50
CA ARG A 132 -11.10 -1.53 3.46
C ARG A 132 -10.45 -1.66 4.82
N GLU A 133 -9.14 -1.81 4.85
CA GLU A 133 -8.38 -1.93 6.08
C GLU A 133 -7.01 -1.27 5.95
N VAL A 134 -6.53 -0.70 7.06
CA VAL A 134 -5.16 -0.25 7.23
C VAL A 134 -4.64 -0.82 8.53
N GLN A 135 -3.44 -1.39 8.48
CA GLN A 135 -2.74 -1.89 9.65
C GLN A 135 -1.31 -1.34 9.63
N VAL A 136 -0.98 -0.49 10.60
CA VAL A 136 0.41 -0.08 10.83
C VAL A 136 1.07 -1.15 11.70
N LEU A 137 2.16 -1.73 11.20
CA LEU A 137 2.93 -2.75 11.90
C LEU A 137 3.85 -2.06 12.90
N GLN A 138 3.81 -2.49 14.16
CA GLN A 138 4.80 -2.08 15.15
C GLN A 138 6.03 -2.95 14.95
N GLU A 139 7.14 -2.35 14.52
CA GLU A 139 8.44 -3.04 14.55
C GLU A 139 8.83 -3.17 16.03
N GLN A 140 9.21 -4.38 16.46
CA GLN A 140 9.84 -4.57 17.78
C GLN A 140 11.16 -3.81 17.76
N ASP A 141 11.41 -3.02 18.81
CA ASP A 141 12.54 -2.10 19.05
C ASP A 141 13.92 -2.55 18.52
N ASP A 142 14.11 -2.58 17.20
CA ASP A 142 15.42 -2.62 16.56
C ASP A 142 15.86 -1.16 16.37
N ASP A 143 16.95 -0.78 17.04
CA ASP A 143 17.53 0.58 17.06
C ASP A 143 17.79 1.14 15.64
N GLU A 144 17.90 0.28 14.62
CA GLU A 144 18.13 0.66 13.21
C GLU A 144 16.86 1.15 12.48
N SER A 145 15.67 0.92 13.04
CA SER A 145 14.37 1.27 12.44
C SER A 145 13.79 2.60 12.92
N ALA A 146 14.55 3.39 13.68
CA ALA A 146 14.08 4.63 14.29
C ALA A 146 13.46 5.60 13.26
N GLY A 147 12.13 5.55 13.12
CA GLY A 147 11.35 6.41 12.22
C GLY A 147 10.76 5.73 10.98
N ARG A 148 11.03 4.45 10.72
CA ARG A 148 10.36 3.68 9.65
C ARG A 148 9.14 2.95 10.23
N ARG A 149 8.01 3.03 9.52
CA ARG A 149 6.78 2.30 9.87
C ARG A 149 6.32 1.52 8.65
N ARG A 150 6.21 0.21 8.78
CA ARG A 150 5.55 -0.61 7.77
C ARG A 150 4.05 -0.58 7.95
N CYS A 151 3.32 -0.66 6.87
CA CYS A 151 1.87 -0.76 6.91
C CYS A 151 1.34 -1.70 5.84
N HIS A 152 0.24 -2.36 6.16
CA HIS A 152 -0.59 -3.07 5.20
C HIS A 152 -1.85 -2.27 4.91
N MET A 153 -2.24 -2.23 3.64
CA MET A 153 -3.48 -1.61 3.18
C MET A 153 -4.25 -2.60 2.32
N ASP A 154 -5.46 -2.94 2.74
CA ASP A 154 -6.35 -3.82 1.98
C ASP A 154 -7.30 -2.95 1.16
N VAL A 155 -7.23 -3.08 -0.16
CA VAL A 155 -8.05 -2.34 -1.11
C VAL A 155 -9.00 -3.31 -1.81
N LEU A 156 -10.29 -3.04 -1.72
CA LEU A 156 -11.29 -3.74 -2.53
C LEU A 156 -11.36 -3.09 -3.90
N ILE A 157 -11.22 -3.93 -4.90
CA ILE A 157 -11.23 -3.56 -6.31
C ILE A 157 -12.43 -4.25 -6.95
N THR A 158 -13.24 -3.47 -7.64
CA THR A 158 -14.30 -3.96 -8.54
C THR A 158 -13.88 -3.64 -9.96
N ALA A 159 -13.74 -4.67 -10.80
CA ALA A 159 -13.31 -4.53 -12.19
C ALA A 159 -14.23 -5.28 -13.15
N HIS A 160 -14.38 -4.74 -14.35
CA HIS A 160 -15.02 -5.38 -15.50
C HIS A 160 -13.92 -6.00 -16.35
N GLU A 161 -13.96 -7.31 -16.47
CA GLU A 161 -12.97 -8.09 -17.21
C GLU A 161 -13.59 -8.75 -18.43
N LYS A 162 -12.93 -8.62 -19.57
CA LYS A 162 -13.34 -9.14 -20.87
C LYS A 162 -12.14 -9.84 -21.51
N TRP A 163 -12.02 -11.14 -21.25
CA TRP A 163 -10.98 -12.00 -21.80
C TRP A 163 -11.50 -13.43 -21.90
N SER A 164 -10.88 -14.25 -22.75
CA SER A 164 -11.29 -15.64 -22.97
C SER A 164 -10.20 -16.62 -22.53
N LEU A 165 -10.60 -17.79 -21.99
CA LEU A 165 -9.70 -18.91 -21.70
C LEU A 165 -9.96 -19.98 -22.75
N PHE A 166 -8.99 -20.22 -23.62
CA PHE A 166 -9.12 -21.21 -24.67
C PHE A 166 -8.54 -22.56 -24.23
N ASP A 167 -9.28 -23.65 -24.43
CA ASP A 167 -8.81 -25.01 -24.19
C ASP A 167 -8.39 -25.67 -25.51
N TYR A 168 -7.12 -26.06 -25.63
CA TYR A 168 -6.59 -26.67 -26.85
C TYR A 168 -7.09 -28.09 -27.08
N HIS A 169 -7.59 -28.79 -26.06
CA HIS A 169 -8.14 -30.13 -26.19
C HIS A 169 -9.56 -30.10 -26.75
N GLU A 170 -10.39 -29.19 -26.25
CA GLU A 170 -11.78 -29.04 -26.67
C GLU A 170 -11.94 -28.09 -27.87
N GLN A 171 -10.92 -27.28 -28.17
CA GLN A 171 -10.93 -26.22 -29.18
C GLN A 171 -12.05 -25.18 -28.99
N GLU A 172 -12.46 -24.97 -27.74
CA GLU A 172 -13.53 -24.07 -27.35
C GLU A 172 -13.09 -23.19 -26.17
N PRO A 173 -13.70 -22.00 -26.01
CA PRO A 173 -13.56 -21.21 -24.80
C PRO A 173 -14.16 -21.94 -23.59
N VAL A 174 -13.45 -21.96 -22.47
CA VAL A 174 -13.89 -22.58 -21.22
C VAL A 174 -14.90 -21.68 -20.52
N PRO A 175 -16.14 -22.11 -20.22
CA PRO A 175 -17.05 -21.32 -19.40
C PRO A 175 -16.57 -21.19 -17.94
N PRO A 176 -16.74 -20.04 -17.26
CA PRO A 176 -17.37 -18.79 -17.72
C PRO A 176 -16.37 -17.79 -18.34
N PHE A 177 -15.24 -18.25 -18.89
CA PHE A 177 -14.18 -17.46 -19.52
C PHE A 177 -14.36 -17.44 -21.05
N ASP A 178 -15.54 -17.07 -21.52
CA ASP A 178 -15.95 -17.12 -22.93
C ASP A 178 -15.82 -15.77 -23.67
N GLY A 179 -15.07 -14.82 -23.10
CA GLY A 179 -14.90 -13.48 -23.66
C GLY A 179 -16.03 -12.49 -23.35
N ARG A 180 -17.07 -12.91 -22.62
CA ARG A 180 -18.08 -11.98 -22.09
C ARG A 180 -17.49 -11.11 -20.99
N VAL A 181 -18.09 -9.94 -20.80
CA VAL A 181 -17.75 -9.05 -19.68
C VAL A 181 -18.20 -9.67 -18.36
N ARG A 182 -17.32 -9.61 -17.36
CA ARG A 182 -17.51 -10.23 -16.05
C ARG A 182 -17.14 -9.22 -14.98
N VAL A 183 -17.91 -9.18 -13.91
CA VAL A 183 -17.59 -8.35 -12.76
C VAL A 183 -16.75 -9.18 -11.80
N GLN A 184 -15.51 -8.77 -11.59
CA GLN A 184 -14.60 -9.33 -10.61
C GLN A 184 -14.53 -8.40 -9.40
N GLU A 185 -14.79 -8.95 -8.23
CA GLU A 185 -14.52 -8.29 -6.96
C GLU A 185 -13.35 -9.00 -6.27
N THR A 186 -12.33 -8.25 -5.89
CA THR A 186 -11.14 -8.82 -5.23
C THR A 186 -10.54 -7.84 -4.23
N THR A 187 -9.87 -8.35 -3.21
CA THR A 187 -9.16 -7.52 -2.23
C THR A 187 -7.67 -7.73 -2.40
N TRP A 188 -6.95 -6.64 -2.69
CA TRP A 188 -5.49 -6.64 -2.82
C TRP A 188 -4.89 -6.03 -1.57
N ARG A 189 -3.80 -6.64 -1.08
CA ARG A 189 -3.02 -6.08 0.02
C ARG A 189 -1.78 -5.40 -0.53
N PHE A 190 -1.55 -4.18 -0.08
CA PHE A 190 -0.36 -3.40 -0.37
C PHE A 190 0.48 -3.29 0.89
N GLU A 191 1.76 -3.61 0.78
CA GLU A 191 2.75 -3.27 1.79
C GLU A 191 3.39 -1.93 1.43
N GLY A 192 3.45 -1.02 2.41
CA GLY A 192 4.07 0.28 2.26
C GLY A 192 4.97 0.61 3.44
N VAL A 193 5.88 1.56 3.23
CA VAL A 193 6.77 2.09 4.25
C VAL A 193 6.53 3.60 4.37
N CYS A 194 6.34 4.06 5.59
CA CYS A 194 6.33 5.48 5.94
C CYS A 194 7.64 5.80 6.64
N VAL A 195 8.39 6.76 6.12
CA VAL A 195 9.62 7.27 6.74
C VAL A 195 9.32 8.62 7.38
N ALA A 196 9.35 8.66 8.71
CA ALA A 196 9.31 9.92 9.44
C ALA A 196 10.60 10.72 9.20
N LYS A 197 10.50 12.05 9.21
CA LYS A 197 11.66 12.94 8.96
C LYS A 197 12.88 12.54 9.81
N PRO A 198 14.08 12.38 9.22
CA PRO A 198 15.32 12.27 9.98
C PRO A 198 15.65 13.64 10.58
N GLY A 199 15.43 13.80 11.89
CA GLY A 199 15.76 15.07 12.55
C GLY A 199 15.05 15.33 13.87
N MET A 200 15.16 14.40 14.84
CA MET A 200 15.14 14.75 16.28
C MET A 200 15.46 13.61 17.24
N VAL A 201 16.03 12.50 16.78
CA VAL A 201 16.69 11.56 17.71
C VAL A 201 17.97 12.27 18.17
N GLY A 202 18.11 12.46 19.48
CA GLY A 202 19.06 13.41 20.07
C GLY A 202 20.47 13.28 19.50
N ALA A 203 21.09 14.42 19.20
CA ALA A 203 22.53 14.54 19.06
C ALA A 203 23.18 14.22 20.41
N GLY A 204 23.28 12.93 20.73
CA GLY A 204 24.24 12.40 21.67
C GLY A 204 25.59 12.45 20.97
N SER A 205 26.47 13.29 21.50
CA SER A 205 27.85 13.42 21.05
C SER A 205 28.54 12.05 21.08
N GLY A 206 28.78 11.46 19.92
CA GLY A 206 29.50 10.21 19.76
C GLY A 206 30.44 10.32 18.57
N ASP A 207 31.71 10.60 18.85
CA ASP A 207 32.82 10.46 17.92
C ASP A 207 32.92 9.00 17.43
N GLY A 208 33.21 8.80 16.14
CA GLY A 208 33.88 7.57 15.70
C GLY A 208 33.44 6.95 14.37
N SER A 209 34.12 7.36 13.29
CA SER A 209 34.63 6.54 12.17
C SER A 209 33.79 5.43 11.50
N GLY A 210 33.54 5.61 10.19
CA GLY A 210 34.07 4.68 9.17
C GLY A 210 33.13 3.71 8.43
N ALA A 211 32.95 3.99 7.13
CA ALA A 211 32.77 3.08 5.98
C ALA A 211 31.37 2.51 5.58
N ALA A 212 30.92 3.03 4.44
CA ALA A 212 30.32 2.40 3.25
C ALA A 212 29.12 1.42 3.35
N ALA A 213 28.00 1.80 2.71
CA ALA A 213 27.38 1.03 1.61
C ALA A 213 26.25 1.84 0.93
N SER A 214 26.16 1.68 -0.39
CA SER A 214 25.18 2.28 -1.29
C SER A 214 23.82 1.60 -1.21
N SER A 215 22.74 2.38 -1.09
CA SER A 215 21.42 2.05 -1.67
C SER A 215 20.65 3.36 -1.91
N GLY A 216 19.89 3.41 -3.01
CA GLY A 216 19.37 4.64 -3.62
C GLY A 216 18.63 5.57 -2.66
N ASP A 217 19.28 6.69 -2.36
CA ASP A 217 18.71 7.85 -1.68
C ASP A 217 18.00 8.71 -2.73
N TYR A 218 16.70 8.49 -2.94
CA TYR A 218 15.82 9.51 -3.49
C TYR A 218 15.42 10.46 -2.35
N GLY A 219 16.40 11.16 -1.80
CA GLY A 219 16.19 12.20 -0.82
C GLY A 219 15.71 13.47 -1.51
N ASP A 220 14.41 13.75 -1.46
CA ASP A 220 13.91 15.11 -1.63
C ASP A 220 14.51 15.99 -0.52
N GLU A 221 15.27 17.01 -0.91
CA GLU A 221 15.94 17.97 -0.03
C GLU A 221 14.97 18.77 0.86
N ASP A 222 13.65 18.67 0.63
CA ASP A 222 12.61 19.39 1.40
C ASP A 222 12.17 18.66 2.69
N GLY A 223 12.67 17.45 2.91
CA GLY A 223 12.47 16.71 4.16
C GLY A 223 11.01 16.48 4.50
N THR A 224 10.08 16.40 3.54
CA THR A 224 8.68 16.02 3.79
C THR A 224 8.59 14.53 4.11
N PRO A 225 7.72 14.08 5.04
CA PRO A 225 7.50 12.65 5.27
C PRO A 225 7.07 12.00 3.96
N GLN A 226 7.77 10.93 3.55
CA GLN A 226 7.45 10.19 2.33
C GLN A 226 6.83 8.85 2.70
N TRP A 227 5.74 8.53 2.01
CA TRP A 227 5.12 7.22 2.01
C TRP A 227 5.35 6.57 0.65
N THR A 228 5.79 5.31 0.66
CA THR A 228 6.04 4.56 -0.57
C THR A 228 5.43 3.17 -0.49
N VAL A 229 4.88 2.70 -1.62
CA VAL A 229 4.50 1.30 -1.80
C VAL A 229 5.77 0.49 -1.99
N HIS A 230 5.89 -0.60 -1.25
CA HIS A 230 6.99 -1.54 -1.38
C HIS A 230 6.60 -2.70 -2.31
N SER A 231 5.44 -3.32 -2.07
CA SER A 231 4.99 -4.49 -2.83
C SER A 231 3.49 -4.74 -2.71
N ILE A 232 2.93 -5.39 -3.71
CA ILE A 232 1.62 -6.04 -3.64
C ILE A 232 1.83 -7.47 -3.14
N VAL A 233 1.10 -7.87 -2.10
CA VAL A 233 1.32 -9.13 -1.35
C VAL A 233 0.08 -9.99 -1.27
#